data_AF-A0A8X9A6V6-F1
#
_entry.id   AF-A0A8X9A6V6-F1
#
_cell.length_a   1.000
_cell.length_b   1.000
_cell.length_c   1.000
_cell.angle_alpha   90.00
_cell.angle_beta   90.00
_cell.angle_gamma   90.00
#
_symmetry.space_group_name_H-M   'P 1'
#
loop_
_entity.id
_entity.type
_entity.pdbx_description
1 polymer ?
#
loop_
_entity_poly.entity_id
_entity_poly.type
_entity_poly.pdbx_seq_one_letter_code
_entity_poly.pdbx_strand_id
1 'polypeptide(L)'
;MQLINGVALLRILYTKAAAATVSTSTGIEFGTFLWYSYAGISCFLVVFAGICSGLTLALMPLGQVELEVLRRSGSPSEKKQAVAILPVVQKQHQLLVTLLLCNAVAMEALPLYLDKMFNPFVAIIMSVTFVLIFGEVIPQAICARYGLAVGANFIWLVQVMLVICYPISYPIGKLLDWALGHSEPLFRRDQLKAFVSIHGEEAGKGGELTHDETTIISGALDLTKKIAEEAMTPIESTFSLNLDSNLDWEAISRIMASGHSRIPVYHGSPRNIIGVLLVKSLLTVRPETATPVSNVSIRRIPCVPADMPLYDILNEFQKGSSHMAAVVKSKGTRTRPLFVEARNENSNMDSSLIIPLLSNRVDKTDSVAIDIYPDSTPSESEDGEVVGIITLEDVFEELLQEEIVDETDEFVNVHKRIRVMAAASLVQSPSFRRIAMQKGVVTQTQFHVDDLLLSVLEAHCFELQPYENDGAPPHDVEARPLLLEVARTLLPYTELLSS
;
A
#
# COMPACT_ATOMS: atom_id res chain seq x y z
N MET A 1 79.05 -0.72 -3.99
CA MET A 1 79.12 -2.19 -3.82
C MET A 1 78.04 -2.80 -2.93
N GLN A 2 77.32 -2.05 -2.07
CA GLN A 2 76.33 -2.66 -1.16
C GLN A 2 74.96 -2.99 -1.79
N LEU A 3 74.54 -2.27 -2.82
CA LEU A 3 73.28 -2.54 -3.54
C LEU A 3 73.33 -3.84 -4.37
N ILE A 4 74.49 -4.18 -4.92
CA ILE A 4 74.68 -5.39 -5.75
C ILE A 4 74.57 -6.65 -4.87
N ASN A 5 75.08 -6.60 -3.64
CA ASN A 5 74.96 -7.70 -2.68
C ASN A 5 73.52 -7.88 -2.18
N GLY A 6 72.74 -6.79 -2.05
CA GLY A 6 71.33 -6.86 -1.67
C GLY A 6 70.47 -7.54 -2.73
N VAL A 7 70.65 -7.20 -4.01
CA VAL A 7 69.93 -7.85 -5.13
C VAL A 7 70.36 -9.30 -5.30
N ALA A 8 71.64 -9.63 -5.12
CA ALA A 8 72.11 -11.01 -5.14
C ALA A 8 71.53 -11.85 -3.98
N LEU A 9 71.47 -11.29 -2.77
CA LEU A 9 70.81 -11.92 -1.62
C LEU A 9 69.32 -12.13 -1.85
N LEU A 10 68.62 -11.15 -2.42
CA LEU A 10 67.20 -11.27 -2.77
C LEU A 10 66.96 -12.32 -3.84
N ARG A 11 67.86 -12.43 -4.84
CA ARG A 11 67.81 -13.49 -5.86
C ARG A 11 68.08 -14.87 -5.26
N ILE A 12 69.03 -14.99 -4.33
CA ILE A 12 69.38 -16.24 -3.64
C ILE A 12 68.27 -16.66 -2.66
N LEU A 13 67.65 -15.72 -1.96
CA LEU A 13 66.47 -15.95 -1.11
C LEU A 13 65.25 -16.34 -1.95
N TYR A 14 65.03 -15.68 -3.09
CA TYR A 14 63.95 -16.03 -4.02
C TYR A 14 64.17 -17.41 -4.64
N THR A 15 65.40 -17.74 -5.04
CA THR A 15 65.72 -19.07 -5.60
C THR A 15 65.75 -20.17 -4.54
N LYS A 16 66.15 -19.89 -3.28
CA LYS A 16 66.01 -20.84 -2.16
C LYS A 16 64.57 -21.03 -1.74
N ALA A 17 63.77 -19.96 -1.70
CA ALA A 17 62.34 -20.04 -1.42
C ALA A 17 61.65 -20.85 -2.53
N ALA A 18 61.93 -20.57 -3.80
CA ALA A 18 61.45 -21.33 -4.94
C ALA A 18 61.93 -22.79 -4.92
N ALA A 19 63.19 -23.07 -4.56
CA ALA A 19 63.70 -24.43 -4.43
C ALA A 19 63.10 -25.18 -3.22
N ALA A 20 62.73 -24.47 -2.16
CA ALA A 20 62.05 -25.02 -0.99
C ALA A 20 60.57 -25.32 -1.27
N THR A 21 59.87 -24.52 -2.09
CA THR A 21 58.52 -24.86 -2.58
C THR A 21 58.52 -25.96 -3.64
N VAL A 22 59.60 -26.10 -4.41
CA VAL A 22 59.73 -27.15 -5.44
C VAL A 22 59.97 -28.54 -4.84
N SER A 23 60.39 -28.66 -3.58
CA SER A 23 60.78 -29.96 -3.00
C SER A 23 59.67 -30.73 -2.26
N THR A 24 58.43 -30.23 -2.22
CA THR A 24 57.29 -30.96 -1.62
C THR A 24 55.95 -30.74 -2.34
N SER A 25 55.91 -30.85 -3.67
CA SER A 25 54.70 -31.34 -4.33
C SER A 25 55.08 -32.59 -5.12
N THR A 26 54.83 -33.75 -4.52
CA THR A 26 54.64 -34.98 -5.28
C THR A 26 53.36 -34.79 -6.11
N GLY A 27 53.46 -34.02 -7.20
CA GLY A 27 52.38 -33.81 -8.15
C GLY A 27 51.92 -35.17 -8.65
N ILE A 28 50.60 -35.40 -8.63
CA ILE A 28 50.05 -36.68 -9.03
C ILE A 28 50.30 -36.86 -10.53
N GLU A 29 50.92 -37.97 -10.94
CA GLU A 29 51.19 -38.23 -12.35
C GLU A 29 49.89 -38.31 -13.16
N PHE A 30 49.88 -37.57 -14.27
CA PHE A 30 48.74 -37.50 -15.19
C PHE A 30 48.38 -38.89 -15.72
N GLY A 31 47.08 -39.24 -15.64
CA GLY A 31 46.58 -40.55 -16.09
C GLY A 31 46.53 -41.64 -15.00
N THR A 32 46.95 -41.34 -13.77
CA THR A 32 46.79 -42.27 -12.62
C THR A 32 45.33 -42.28 -12.13
N PHE A 33 44.87 -43.40 -11.54
CA PHE A 33 43.55 -43.47 -10.89
C PHE A 33 43.32 -42.33 -9.88
N LEU A 34 44.37 -41.96 -9.12
CA LEU A 34 44.33 -40.82 -8.21
C LEU A 34 44.10 -39.50 -8.93
N TRP A 35 44.67 -39.29 -10.12
CA TRP A 35 44.44 -38.07 -10.87
C TRP A 35 42.95 -37.93 -11.26
N TYR A 36 42.34 -39.03 -11.71
CA TYR A 36 40.90 -39.07 -12.03
C TYR A 36 40.02 -38.87 -10.80
N SER A 37 40.39 -39.42 -9.63
CA SER A 37 39.62 -39.21 -8.41
C SER A 37 39.66 -37.75 -7.96
N TYR A 38 40.83 -37.10 -8.01
CA TYR A 38 40.97 -35.67 -7.67
C TYR A 38 40.25 -34.77 -8.69
N ALA A 39 40.29 -35.10 -9.98
CA ALA A 39 39.51 -34.42 -11.01
C ALA A 39 37.99 -34.54 -10.75
N GLY A 40 37.53 -35.74 -10.40
CA GLY A 40 36.13 -36.01 -10.07
C GLY A 40 35.65 -35.24 -8.85
N ILE A 41 36.46 -35.23 -7.77
CA ILE A 41 36.18 -34.43 -6.57
C ILE A 41 36.13 -32.93 -6.90
N SER A 42 37.08 -32.44 -7.70
CA SER A 42 37.10 -31.03 -8.12
C SER A 42 35.84 -30.64 -8.92
N CYS A 43 35.40 -31.50 -9.85
CA CYS A 43 34.16 -31.29 -10.60
C CYS A 43 32.93 -31.27 -9.66
N PHE A 44 32.85 -32.23 -8.73
CA PHE A 44 31.79 -32.27 -7.74
C PHE A 44 31.76 -31.01 -6.86
N LEU A 45 32.92 -30.53 -6.40
CA LEU A 45 33.01 -29.32 -5.58
C LEU A 45 32.48 -28.08 -6.33
N VAL A 46 32.77 -27.93 -7.62
CA VAL A 46 32.26 -26.82 -8.43
C VAL A 46 30.74 -26.87 -8.54
N VAL A 47 30.17 -28.05 -8.86
CA VAL A 47 28.72 -28.22 -8.97
C VAL A 47 28.03 -27.99 -7.62
N PHE A 48 28.61 -28.53 -6.54
CA PHE A 48 28.08 -28.38 -5.20
C PHE A 48 28.13 -26.92 -4.73
N ALA A 49 29.24 -26.19 -4.98
CA ALA A 49 29.34 -24.75 -4.73
C ALA A 49 28.24 -23.99 -5.49
N GLY A 50 28.05 -24.32 -6.77
CA GLY A 50 27.00 -23.75 -7.61
C GLY A 50 25.60 -23.93 -7.05
N ILE A 51 25.26 -25.14 -6.62
CA ILE A 51 23.97 -25.44 -6.00
C ILE A 51 23.80 -24.65 -4.68
N CYS A 52 24.83 -24.60 -3.82
CA CYS A 52 24.78 -23.86 -2.56
C CYS A 52 24.59 -22.35 -2.78
N SER A 53 25.37 -21.78 -3.70
CA SER A 53 25.32 -20.36 -4.06
C SER A 53 23.95 -20.00 -4.68
N GLY A 54 23.47 -20.82 -5.61
CA GLY A 54 22.16 -20.65 -6.23
C GLY A 54 21.00 -20.76 -5.23
N LEU A 55 21.04 -21.75 -4.33
CA LEU A 55 20.01 -21.91 -3.29
C LEU A 55 20.00 -20.76 -2.29
N THR A 56 21.15 -20.16 -2.00
CA THR A 56 21.23 -18.97 -1.15
C THR A 56 20.43 -17.83 -1.80
N LEU A 57 20.63 -17.59 -3.09
CA LEU A 57 19.88 -16.56 -3.82
C LEU A 57 18.39 -16.91 -3.98
N ALA A 58 18.06 -18.19 -4.16
CA ALA A 58 16.69 -18.66 -4.36
C ALA A 58 15.85 -18.59 -3.08
N LEU A 59 16.40 -18.99 -1.93
CA LEU A 59 15.65 -19.20 -0.69
C LEU A 59 15.66 -18.00 0.25
N MET A 60 16.70 -17.17 0.24
CA MET A 60 16.83 -16.06 1.17
C MET A 60 15.82 -14.91 0.96
N PRO A 61 15.46 -14.53 -0.28
CA PRO A 61 14.45 -13.49 -0.52
C PRO A 61 13.02 -13.96 -0.22
N LEU A 62 12.79 -15.27 -0.24
CA LEU A 62 11.49 -15.89 0.00
C LEU A 62 11.14 -15.80 1.48
N GLY A 63 10.49 -14.71 1.89
CA GLY A 63 10.03 -14.51 3.27
C GLY A 63 8.80 -15.35 3.63
N GLN A 64 8.46 -15.38 4.93
CA GLN A 64 7.27 -16.11 5.42
C GLN A 64 5.97 -15.59 4.80
N VAL A 65 5.82 -14.27 4.66
CA VAL A 65 4.60 -13.69 4.09
C VAL A 65 4.48 -13.98 2.60
N GLU A 66 5.59 -13.87 1.84
CA GLU A 66 5.60 -14.21 0.42
C GLU A 66 5.19 -15.67 0.19
N LEU A 67 5.75 -16.59 0.98
CA LEU A 67 5.36 -18.00 0.92
C LEU A 67 3.90 -18.22 1.34
N GLU A 68 3.39 -17.49 2.32
CA GLU A 68 2.00 -17.61 2.77
C GLU A 68 1.02 -17.06 1.73
N VAL A 69 1.36 -15.95 1.07
CA VAL A 69 0.63 -15.42 -0.09
C VAL A 69 0.63 -16.49 -1.17
N LEU A 70 1.79 -17.00 -1.56
CA LEU A 70 1.90 -18.00 -2.64
C LEU A 70 1.19 -19.32 -2.31
N ARG A 71 1.13 -19.70 -1.03
CA ARG A 71 0.35 -20.85 -0.55
C ARG A 71 -1.16 -20.65 -0.72
N ARG A 72 -1.66 -19.41 -0.68
CA ARG A 72 -3.08 -19.08 -0.83
C ARG A 72 -3.47 -18.75 -2.28
N SER A 73 -2.72 -17.88 -2.93
CA SER A 73 -3.04 -17.33 -4.27
C SER A 73 -2.28 -17.99 -5.42
N GLY A 74 -1.18 -18.72 -5.17
CA GLY A 74 -0.36 -19.31 -6.23
C GLY A 74 -1.02 -20.44 -7.03
N SER A 75 -0.38 -20.82 -8.14
CA SER A 75 -0.74 -21.99 -8.95
C SER A 75 -0.64 -23.30 -8.14
N PRO A 76 -1.29 -24.40 -8.55
CA PRO A 76 -1.25 -25.67 -7.81
C PRO A 76 0.17 -26.20 -7.58
N SER A 77 1.08 -25.97 -8.53
CA SER A 77 2.49 -26.34 -8.40
C SER A 77 3.23 -25.45 -7.41
N GLU A 78 3.05 -24.13 -7.47
CA GLU A 78 3.69 -23.17 -6.56
C GLU A 78 3.21 -23.36 -5.11
N LYS A 79 1.92 -23.65 -4.91
CA LYS A 79 1.37 -23.99 -3.60
C LYS A 79 2.10 -25.16 -2.95
N LYS A 80 2.30 -26.24 -3.70
CA LYS A 80 3.04 -27.42 -3.21
C LYS A 80 4.51 -27.08 -2.90
N GLN A 81 5.14 -26.27 -3.73
CA GLN A 81 6.53 -25.82 -3.54
C GLN A 81 6.67 -24.93 -2.30
N ALA A 82 5.78 -23.96 -2.12
CA ALA A 82 5.76 -23.06 -0.96
C ALA A 82 5.61 -23.84 0.36
N VAL A 83 4.71 -24.83 0.43
CA VAL A 83 4.55 -25.67 1.62
C VAL A 83 5.82 -26.46 1.96
N ALA A 84 6.53 -26.96 0.96
CA ALA A 84 7.76 -27.71 1.19
C ALA A 84 8.91 -26.82 1.71
N ILE A 85 9.02 -25.58 1.22
CA ILE A 85 10.10 -24.65 1.56
C ILE A 85 9.87 -23.97 2.92
N LEU A 86 8.61 -23.72 3.29
CA LEU A 86 8.22 -22.97 4.49
C LEU A 86 8.96 -23.37 5.78
N PRO A 87 9.05 -24.66 6.19
CA PRO A 87 9.70 -25.04 7.45
C PRO A 87 11.20 -24.74 7.49
N VAL A 88 11.85 -24.65 6.32
CA VAL A 88 13.28 -24.38 6.22
C VAL A 88 13.57 -22.89 6.30
N VAL A 89 12.74 -22.07 5.64
CA VAL A 89 12.83 -20.61 5.65
C VAL A 89 12.47 -20.00 7.00
N GLN A 90 11.63 -20.66 7.80
CA GLN A 90 11.29 -20.21 9.16
C GLN A 90 12.53 -19.93 10.04
N LYS A 91 13.64 -20.65 9.81
CA LYS A 91 14.92 -20.43 10.49
C LYS A 91 15.90 -19.71 9.57
N GLN A 92 15.52 -18.53 9.08
CA GLN A 92 16.23 -17.79 8.03
C GLN A 92 17.72 -17.59 8.34
N HIS A 93 18.07 -17.21 9.57
CA HIS A 93 19.47 -17.03 9.98
C HIS A 93 20.26 -18.36 10.00
N GLN A 94 19.65 -19.45 10.49
CA GLN A 94 20.29 -20.77 10.48
C GLN A 94 20.49 -21.30 9.05
N LEU A 95 19.50 -21.08 8.17
CA LEU A 95 19.56 -21.44 6.76
C LEU A 95 20.67 -20.67 6.04
N LEU A 96 20.72 -19.35 6.23
CA LEU A 96 21.75 -18.47 5.67
C LEU A 96 23.15 -18.96 6.05
N VAL A 97 23.40 -19.14 7.35
CA VAL A 97 24.71 -19.58 7.84
C VAL A 97 25.09 -20.94 7.28
N THR A 98 24.14 -21.88 7.18
CA THR A 98 24.42 -23.21 6.65
C THR A 98 24.79 -23.19 5.18
N LEU A 99 24.02 -22.48 4.35
CA LEU A 99 24.31 -22.39 2.92
C LEU A 99 25.62 -21.65 2.64
N LEU A 100 25.89 -20.56 3.37
CA LEU A 100 27.18 -19.85 3.26
C LEU A 100 28.35 -20.73 3.70
N LEU A 101 28.22 -21.46 4.80
CA LEU A 101 29.28 -22.34 5.30
C LEU A 101 29.61 -23.43 4.28
N CYS A 102 28.60 -24.11 3.73
CA CYS A 102 28.80 -25.14 2.71
C CYS A 102 29.41 -24.55 1.42
N ASN A 103 28.94 -23.38 1.00
CA ASN A 103 29.47 -22.70 -0.17
C ASN A 103 30.96 -22.33 0.03
N ALA A 104 31.30 -21.72 1.17
CA ALA A 104 32.67 -21.33 1.51
C ALA A 104 33.62 -22.53 1.56
N VAL A 105 33.19 -23.64 2.19
CA VAL A 105 33.97 -24.88 2.24
C VAL A 105 34.22 -25.42 0.83
N ALA A 106 33.21 -25.41 -0.04
CA ALA A 106 33.35 -25.91 -1.40
C ALA A 106 34.28 -25.05 -2.27
N MET A 107 34.17 -23.72 -2.15
CA MET A 107 35.00 -22.76 -2.87
C MET A 107 36.46 -22.79 -2.42
N GLU A 108 36.73 -22.97 -1.12
CA GLU A 108 38.09 -23.04 -0.59
C GLU A 108 38.74 -24.41 -0.81
N ALA A 109 37.95 -25.49 -0.82
CA ALA A 109 38.45 -26.83 -1.09
C ALA A 109 38.95 -26.98 -2.53
N LEU A 110 38.30 -26.35 -3.52
CA LEU A 110 38.64 -26.55 -4.93
C LEU A 110 40.10 -26.20 -5.28
N PRO A 111 40.65 -25.02 -4.93
CA PRO A 111 42.07 -24.72 -5.17
C PRO A 111 43.02 -25.75 -4.54
N LEU A 112 42.69 -26.28 -3.36
CA LEU A 112 43.53 -27.28 -2.66
C LEU A 112 43.61 -28.60 -3.43
N TYR A 113 42.52 -29.03 -4.07
CA TYR A 113 42.52 -30.24 -4.91
C TYR A 113 43.22 -30.00 -6.25
N LEU A 114 43.05 -28.82 -6.85
CA LEU A 114 43.71 -28.47 -8.12
C LEU A 114 45.22 -28.27 -7.98
N ASP A 115 45.71 -27.77 -6.84
CA ASP A 115 47.15 -27.60 -6.55
C ASP A 115 47.90 -28.95 -6.53
N LYS A 116 47.20 -30.06 -6.24
CA LYS A 116 47.79 -31.42 -6.30
C LYS A 116 47.89 -31.98 -7.72
N MET A 117 47.11 -31.44 -8.65
CA MET A 117 47.02 -31.92 -10.03
C MET A 117 47.82 -31.07 -11.01
N PHE A 118 47.92 -29.77 -10.77
CA PHE A 118 48.51 -28.78 -11.67
C PHE A 118 49.62 -27.99 -10.98
N ASN A 119 50.36 -27.22 -11.77
CA ASN A 119 51.27 -26.22 -11.21
C ASN A 119 50.45 -25.17 -10.40
N PRO A 120 50.94 -24.68 -9.24
CA PRO A 120 50.20 -23.76 -8.37
C PRO A 120 49.62 -22.54 -9.11
N PHE A 121 50.36 -21.95 -10.06
CA PHE A 121 49.87 -20.82 -10.85
C PHE A 121 48.67 -21.18 -11.75
N VAL A 122 48.74 -22.35 -12.39
CA VAL A 122 47.66 -22.87 -13.24
C VAL A 122 46.46 -23.27 -12.38
N ALA A 123 46.68 -23.89 -11.23
CA ALA A 123 45.62 -24.27 -10.28
C ALA A 123 44.82 -23.06 -9.79
N ILE A 124 45.49 -21.95 -9.47
CA ILE A 124 44.83 -20.69 -9.06
C ILE A 124 43.99 -20.12 -10.20
N ILE A 125 44.55 -19.99 -11.41
CA ILE A 125 43.82 -19.42 -12.56
C ILE A 125 42.60 -20.29 -12.90
N MET A 126 42.76 -21.62 -12.90
CA MET A 126 41.69 -22.56 -13.19
C MET A 126 40.62 -22.58 -12.11
N SER A 127 41.00 -22.60 -10.82
CA SER A 127 40.02 -22.57 -9.71
C SER A 127 39.18 -21.31 -9.74
N VAL A 128 39.79 -20.13 -9.85
CA VAL A 128 39.06 -18.85 -9.87
C VAL A 128 38.09 -18.81 -11.05
N THR A 129 38.52 -19.26 -12.24
CA THR A 129 37.66 -19.28 -13.43
C THR A 129 36.45 -20.22 -13.25
N PHE A 130 36.67 -21.43 -12.73
CA PHE A 130 35.60 -22.40 -12.55
C PHE A 130 34.64 -22.02 -11.42
N VAL A 131 35.13 -21.53 -10.29
CA VAL A 131 34.28 -21.06 -9.19
C VAL A 131 33.42 -19.90 -9.65
N LEU A 132 34.00 -18.90 -10.32
CA LEU A 132 33.26 -17.73 -10.75
C LEU A 132 32.17 -18.09 -11.76
N ILE A 133 32.51 -18.83 -12.82
CA ILE A 133 31.57 -19.11 -13.91
C ILE A 133 30.55 -20.18 -13.49
N PHE A 134 31.03 -21.34 -13.03
CA PHE A 134 30.20 -22.51 -12.78
C PHE A 134 29.77 -22.67 -11.32
N GLY A 135 30.53 -22.12 -10.37
CA GLY A 135 30.21 -22.16 -8.95
C GLY A 135 29.37 -20.98 -8.47
N GLU A 136 29.25 -19.90 -9.25
CA GLU A 136 28.56 -18.69 -8.80
C GLU A 136 27.68 -18.08 -9.89
N VAL A 137 28.24 -17.52 -10.97
CA VAL A 137 27.51 -16.70 -11.94
C VAL A 137 26.38 -17.46 -12.63
N ILE A 138 26.68 -18.62 -13.25
CA ILE A 138 25.65 -19.39 -13.98
C ILE A 138 24.56 -19.92 -13.02
N PRO A 139 24.90 -20.59 -11.90
CA PRO A 139 23.88 -21.07 -10.97
C PRO A 139 23.01 -19.97 -10.39
N GLN A 140 23.60 -18.84 -10.00
CA GLN A 140 22.85 -17.69 -9.47
C GLN A 140 21.93 -17.10 -10.54
N ALA A 141 22.37 -16.96 -11.79
CA ALA A 141 21.52 -16.46 -12.87
C ALA A 141 20.28 -17.34 -13.10
N ILE A 142 20.43 -18.67 -13.03
CA ILE A 142 19.31 -19.61 -13.15
C ILE A 142 18.37 -19.50 -11.93
N CYS A 143 18.94 -19.46 -10.73
CA CYS A 143 18.18 -19.39 -9.48
C CYS A 143 17.46 -18.05 -9.30
N ALA A 144 17.95 -16.97 -9.89
CA ALA A 144 17.28 -15.67 -9.88
C ALA A 144 15.91 -15.72 -10.62
N ARG A 145 15.79 -16.55 -11.66
CA ARG A 145 14.55 -16.69 -12.44
C ARG A 145 13.64 -17.82 -11.96
N TYR A 146 14.23 -18.93 -11.51
CA TYR A 146 13.49 -20.15 -11.14
C TYR A 146 13.61 -20.49 -9.65
N GLY A 147 13.80 -19.48 -8.79
CA GLY A 147 14.17 -19.65 -7.38
C GLY A 147 13.22 -20.56 -6.60
N LEU A 148 11.91 -20.35 -6.72
CA LEU A 148 10.91 -21.18 -6.03
C LEU A 148 10.97 -22.65 -6.46
N ALA A 149 11.05 -22.91 -7.78
CA ALA A 149 11.06 -24.27 -8.31
C ALA A 149 12.36 -25.00 -7.95
N VAL A 150 13.51 -24.32 -8.09
CA VAL A 150 14.82 -24.88 -7.72
C VAL A 150 14.89 -25.12 -6.22
N GLY A 151 14.48 -24.15 -5.41
CA GLY A 151 14.45 -24.27 -3.95
C GLY A 151 13.61 -25.45 -3.47
N ALA A 152 12.43 -25.66 -4.07
CA ALA A 152 11.57 -26.78 -3.72
C ALA A 152 12.14 -28.13 -4.15
N ASN A 153 12.76 -28.21 -5.33
CA ASN A 153 13.35 -29.46 -5.82
C ASN A 153 14.57 -29.90 -4.99
N PHE A 154 15.37 -28.94 -4.52
CA PHE A 154 16.55 -29.20 -3.70
C PHE A 154 16.28 -29.11 -2.19
N ILE A 155 15.03 -29.06 -1.75
CA ILE A 155 14.69 -28.94 -0.33
C ILE A 155 15.27 -30.09 0.51
N TRP A 156 15.29 -31.30 -0.05
CA TRP A 156 15.86 -32.48 0.59
C TRP A 156 17.37 -32.31 0.85
N LEU A 157 18.10 -31.72 -0.10
CA LEU A 157 19.53 -31.46 0.01
C LEU A 157 19.78 -30.40 1.10
N VAL A 158 18.99 -29.32 1.11
CA VAL A 158 19.08 -28.27 2.13
C VAL A 158 18.83 -28.83 3.53
N GLN A 159 17.85 -29.72 3.69
CA GLN A 159 17.60 -30.39 4.97
C GLN A 159 18.79 -31.24 5.42
N VAL A 160 19.41 -32.01 4.52
CA VAL A 160 20.62 -32.78 4.83
C VAL A 160 21.76 -31.85 5.27
N MET A 161 21.98 -30.75 4.55
CA MET A 161 23.01 -29.76 4.90
C MET A 161 22.73 -29.12 6.26
N LEU A 162 21.47 -28.78 6.57
CA LEU A 162 21.07 -28.24 7.88
C LEU A 162 21.38 -29.20 9.02
N VAL A 163 21.19 -30.50 8.83
CA VAL A 163 21.51 -31.52 9.84
C VAL A 163 23.02 -31.67 10.01
N ILE A 164 23.78 -31.75 8.91
CA ILE A 164 25.24 -31.92 8.94
C ILE A 164 25.93 -30.70 9.55
N CYS A 165 25.53 -29.49 9.16
CA CYS A 165 26.11 -28.25 9.64
C CYS A 165 25.49 -27.75 10.95
N TYR A 166 24.45 -28.41 11.47
CA TYR A 166 23.77 -28.08 12.73
C TYR A 166 24.69 -27.70 13.89
N PRO A 167 25.76 -28.47 14.23
CA PRO A 167 26.61 -28.15 15.38
C PRO A 167 27.32 -26.79 15.27
N ILE A 168 27.57 -26.32 14.05
CA ILE A 168 28.26 -25.06 13.77
C ILE A 168 27.23 -23.96 13.47
N SER A 169 26.21 -24.25 12.67
CA SER A 169 25.24 -23.25 12.22
C SER A 169 24.24 -22.85 13.30
N TYR A 170 23.91 -23.72 14.25
CA TYR A 170 23.02 -23.40 15.36
C TYR A 170 23.56 -22.29 16.30
N PRO A 171 24.79 -22.38 16.85
CA PRO A 171 25.30 -21.32 17.74
C PRO A 171 25.52 -20.00 17.01
N ILE A 172 25.99 -20.04 15.75
CA ILE A 172 26.20 -18.83 14.94
C ILE A 172 24.86 -18.19 14.58
N GLY A 173 23.86 -19.00 14.17
CA GLY A 173 22.51 -18.51 13.89
C GLY A 173 21.88 -17.86 15.12
N LYS A 174 21.96 -18.51 16.29
CA LYS A 174 21.43 -17.97 17.55
C LYS A 174 22.14 -16.68 18.00
N LEU A 175 23.45 -16.58 17.74
CA LEU A 175 24.20 -15.34 17.98
C LEU A 175 23.70 -14.21 17.08
N LEU A 176 23.43 -14.51 15.80
CA LEU A 176 22.91 -13.55 14.84
C LEU A 176 21.49 -13.10 15.22
N ASP A 177 20.63 -14.03 15.65
CA ASP A 177 19.28 -13.76 16.14
C ASP A 177 19.30 -12.81 17.36
N TRP A 178 20.27 -13.00 18.25
CA TRP A 178 20.45 -12.15 19.43
C TRP A 178 21.02 -10.77 19.08
N ALA A 179 21.95 -10.69 18.11
CA ALA A 179 22.61 -9.45 17.73
C ALA A 179 21.75 -8.54 16.83
N LEU A 180 20.92 -9.13 15.94
CA LEU A 180 20.12 -8.37 14.97
C LEU A 180 18.68 -8.12 15.43
N GLY A 181 18.19 -8.88 16.41
CA GLY A 181 16.81 -8.77 16.90
C GLY A 181 15.77 -9.36 15.94
N HIS A 182 14.67 -9.87 16.49
CA HIS A 182 13.60 -10.48 15.70
C HIS A 182 12.69 -9.39 15.13
N SER A 183 12.78 -9.12 13.82
CA SER A 183 11.75 -8.36 13.12
C SER A 183 10.80 -9.33 12.42
N GLU A 184 9.73 -9.71 13.11
CA GLU A 184 8.58 -10.34 12.45
C GLU A 184 8.10 -9.41 11.32
N PRO A 185 7.94 -9.91 10.08
CA PRO A 185 7.46 -9.13 8.96
C PRO A 185 5.94 -8.95 9.09
N LEU A 186 5.51 -8.25 10.13
CA LEU A 186 4.16 -7.70 10.18
C LEU A 186 4.17 -6.51 9.22
N PHE A 187 3.47 -6.66 8.10
CA PHE A 187 3.24 -5.55 7.18
C PHE A 187 2.60 -4.42 7.98
N ARG A 188 3.37 -3.35 8.20
CA ARG A 188 2.83 -2.11 8.76
C ARG A 188 1.81 -1.57 7.76
N ARG A 189 0.78 -0.86 8.23
CA ARG A 189 -0.24 -0.25 7.35
C ARG A 189 0.39 0.55 6.20
N ASP A 190 1.50 1.23 6.45
CA ASP A 190 2.23 2.00 5.43
C ASP A 190 2.90 1.11 4.37
N GLN A 191 3.39 -0.06 4.77
CA GLN A 191 3.93 -1.05 3.83
C GLN A 191 2.82 -1.70 3.01
N LEU A 192 1.64 -1.94 3.61
CA LEU A 192 0.48 -2.45 2.89
C LEU A 192 -0.03 -1.43 1.88
N LYS A 193 -0.08 -0.14 2.24
CA LYS A 193 -0.40 0.96 1.33
C LYS A 193 0.60 1.03 0.17
N ALA A 194 1.90 0.97 0.46
CA ALA A 194 2.94 0.93 -0.56
C ALA A 194 2.83 -0.31 -1.47
N PHE A 195 2.49 -1.47 -0.89
CA PHE A 195 2.29 -2.71 -1.64
C PHE A 195 1.10 -2.60 -2.60
N VAL A 196 -0.03 -2.07 -2.13
CA VAL A 196 -1.21 -1.81 -2.98
C VAL A 196 -0.88 -0.82 -4.09
N SER A 197 -0.15 0.27 -3.81
CA SER A 197 0.23 1.25 -4.84
C SER A 197 1.18 0.68 -5.90
N ILE A 198 2.03 -0.29 -5.56
CA ILE A 198 2.93 -0.95 -6.52
C ILE A 198 2.15 -1.91 -7.44
N HIS A 199 1.04 -2.46 -6.95
CA HIS A 199 0.15 -3.34 -7.72
C HIS A 199 -0.99 -2.59 -8.42
N GLY A 200 -0.96 -1.25 -8.40
CA GLY A 200 -1.83 -0.45 -9.25
C GLY A 200 -1.38 -0.52 -10.71
N GLU A 201 -2.34 -0.52 -11.63
CA GLU A 201 -2.14 -0.53 -13.08
C GLU A 201 -1.14 0.56 -13.53
N GLU A 202 -1.18 1.73 -12.89
CA GLU A 202 -0.31 2.89 -13.15
C GLU A 202 1.15 2.72 -12.73
N ALA A 203 1.48 1.74 -11.89
CA ALA A 203 2.85 1.50 -11.45
C ALA A 203 3.71 0.84 -12.53
N GLY A 204 3.12 0.39 -13.65
CA GLY A 204 3.84 -0.16 -14.81
C GLY A 204 4.59 -1.47 -14.51
N LYS A 205 4.27 -2.15 -13.40
CA LYS A 205 4.92 -3.38 -12.94
C LYS A 205 4.01 -4.63 -12.99
N GLY A 206 2.92 -4.57 -13.76
CA GLY A 206 2.00 -5.69 -13.93
C GLY A 206 0.96 -5.80 -12.82
N GLY A 207 0.53 -4.68 -12.26
CA GLY A 207 -0.60 -4.62 -11.34
C GLY A 207 -1.93 -4.91 -12.05
N GLU A 208 -2.79 -5.72 -11.42
CA GLU A 208 -4.15 -6.02 -11.92
C GLU A 208 -5.22 -5.08 -11.31
N LEU A 209 -4.84 -4.19 -10.38
CA LEU A 209 -5.77 -3.30 -9.70
C LEU A 209 -5.94 -2.00 -10.49
N THR A 210 -7.20 -1.68 -10.79
CA THR A 210 -7.59 -0.40 -11.41
C THR A 210 -7.30 0.79 -10.48
N HIS A 211 -7.22 2.00 -11.04
CA HIS A 211 -6.98 3.23 -10.26
C HIS A 211 -8.00 3.39 -9.12
N ASP A 212 -9.28 3.20 -9.41
CA ASP A 212 -10.38 3.32 -8.44
C ASP A 212 -10.23 2.31 -7.30
N GLU A 213 -9.89 1.06 -7.60
CA GLU A 213 -9.67 0.02 -6.58
C GLU A 213 -8.48 0.37 -5.68
N THR A 214 -7.37 0.85 -6.25
CA THR A 214 -6.21 1.26 -5.45
C THR A 214 -6.54 2.46 -4.54
N THR A 215 -7.34 3.41 -5.03
CA THR A 215 -7.75 4.60 -4.29
C THR A 215 -8.67 4.25 -3.14
N ILE A 216 -9.67 3.39 -3.37
CA ILE A 216 -10.58 2.91 -2.32
C ILE A 216 -9.83 2.13 -1.23
N ILE A 217 -8.93 1.23 -1.62
CA ILE A 217 -8.13 0.45 -0.65
C ILE A 217 -7.21 1.38 0.16
N SER A 218 -6.60 2.37 -0.51
CA SER A 218 -5.78 3.39 0.17
C SER A 218 -6.62 4.19 1.17
N GLY A 219 -7.79 4.70 0.74
CA GLY A 219 -8.72 5.44 1.59
C GLY A 219 -9.18 4.60 2.79
N ALA A 220 -9.49 3.32 2.59
CA ALA A 220 -9.87 2.42 3.68
C ALA A 220 -8.76 2.23 4.74
N LEU A 221 -7.50 2.14 4.29
CA LEU A 221 -6.34 2.05 5.19
C LEU A 221 -6.11 3.36 5.97
N ASP A 222 -6.38 4.51 5.35
CA ASP A 222 -6.26 5.84 5.96
C ASP A 222 -7.41 6.15 6.93
N LEU A 223 -8.62 5.63 6.67
CA LEU A 223 -9.83 5.83 7.48
C LEU A 223 -9.70 5.32 8.93
N THR A 224 -8.82 4.35 9.15
CA THR A 224 -8.50 3.86 10.52
C THR A 224 -7.63 4.86 11.30
N LYS A 225 -6.89 5.73 10.61
CA LYS A 225 -5.96 6.70 11.21
C LYS A 225 -6.54 8.11 11.29
N LYS A 226 -7.31 8.52 10.28
CA LYS A 226 -7.98 9.82 10.27
C LYS A 226 -9.02 9.90 11.38
N ILE A 227 -9.07 11.04 12.05
CA ILE A 227 -9.98 11.32 13.17
C ILE A 227 -11.11 12.26 12.74
N ALA A 228 -12.18 12.30 13.53
CA ALA A 228 -13.33 13.18 13.31
C ALA A 228 -12.94 14.66 13.11
N GLU A 229 -11.99 15.16 13.91
CA GLU A 229 -11.53 16.56 13.85
C GLU A 229 -10.92 16.93 12.48
N GLU A 230 -10.34 15.97 11.76
CA GLU A 230 -9.68 16.20 10.47
C GLU A 230 -10.66 16.22 9.29
N ALA A 231 -11.79 15.51 9.39
CA ALA A 231 -12.77 15.38 8.31
C ALA A 231 -14.10 16.11 8.57
N MET A 232 -14.32 16.65 9.77
CA MET A 232 -15.56 17.37 10.10
C MET A 232 -15.66 18.71 9.37
N THR A 233 -16.89 19.16 9.13
CA THR A 233 -17.17 20.56 8.79
C THR A 233 -17.15 21.39 10.08
N PRO A 234 -16.30 22.43 10.20
CA PRO A 234 -16.27 23.31 11.37
C PRO A 234 -17.62 23.97 11.64
N ILE A 235 -17.94 24.19 12.92
CA ILE A 235 -19.23 24.78 13.29
C ILE A 235 -19.39 26.22 12.74
N GLU A 236 -18.29 26.94 12.54
CA GLU A 236 -18.26 28.29 11.98
C GLU A 236 -18.64 28.33 10.49
N SER A 237 -18.39 27.25 9.74
CA SER A 237 -18.76 27.12 8.32
C SER A 237 -20.10 26.42 8.11
N THR A 238 -20.83 26.10 9.18
CA THR A 238 -22.08 25.34 9.13
C THR A 238 -23.30 26.26 9.09
N PHE A 239 -24.18 26.07 8.10
CA PHE A 239 -25.50 26.72 8.09
C PHE A 239 -26.40 26.10 9.17
N SER A 240 -26.80 26.89 10.17
CA SER A 240 -27.60 26.42 11.31
C SER A 240 -28.71 27.40 11.67
N LEU A 241 -29.76 26.90 12.31
CA LEU A 241 -30.96 27.67 12.70
C LEU A 241 -31.07 27.80 14.21
N ASN A 242 -31.51 28.96 14.67
CA ASN A 242 -31.81 29.18 16.08
C ASN A 242 -33.21 28.60 16.40
N LEU A 243 -33.33 27.91 17.53
CA LEU A 243 -34.58 27.34 18.04
C LEU A 243 -35.71 28.37 18.16
N ASP A 244 -35.38 29.61 18.52
CA ASP A 244 -36.33 30.70 18.75
C ASP A 244 -36.71 31.45 17.47
N SER A 245 -36.11 31.10 16.33
CA SER A 245 -36.43 31.75 15.06
C SER A 245 -37.76 31.25 14.49
N ASN A 246 -38.44 32.12 13.75
CA ASN A 246 -39.67 31.79 13.02
C ASN A 246 -39.33 31.30 11.62
N LEU A 247 -40.06 30.27 11.16
CA LEU A 247 -40.00 29.75 9.80
C LEU A 247 -40.88 30.60 8.87
N ASP A 248 -40.45 31.85 8.66
CA ASP A 248 -41.05 32.77 7.71
C ASP A 248 -40.57 32.49 6.27
N TRP A 249 -41.12 33.25 5.31
CA TRP A 249 -40.74 33.11 3.90
C TRP A 249 -39.24 33.32 3.68
N GLU A 250 -38.60 34.21 4.43
CA GLU A 250 -37.17 34.49 4.32
C GLU A 250 -36.32 33.33 4.87
N ALA A 251 -36.66 32.79 6.03
CA ALA A 251 -35.99 31.63 6.62
C ALA A 251 -36.14 30.39 5.72
N ILE A 252 -37.35 30.09 5.25
CA ILE A 252 -37.60 28.96 4.34
C ILE A 252 -36.86 29.17 3.02
N SER A 253 -36.84 30.38 2.47
CA SER A 253 -36.06 30.69 1.26
C SER A 253 -34.55 30.46 1.47
N ARG A 254 -33.99 30.90 2.61
CA ARG A 254 -32.58 30.64 2.96
C ARG A 254 -32.28 29.15 3.12
N ILE A 255 -33.20 28.41 3.75
CA ILE A 255 -33.10 26.94 3.90
C ILE A 255 -33.05 26.28 2.52
N MET A 256 -33.99 26.61 1.63
CA MET A 256 -34.03 26.03 0.29
C MET A 256 -32.81 26.42 -0.56
N ALA A 257 -32.34 27.67 -0.43
CA ALA A 257 -31.15 28.15 -1.13
C ALA A 257 -29.85 27.50 -0.62
N SER A 258 -29.83 26.99 0.62
CA SER A 258 -28.66 26.29 1.16
C SER A 258 -28.43 24.90 0.53
N GLY A 259 -29.46 24.30 -0.09
CA GLY A 259 -29.37 22.96 -0.69
C GLY A 259 -29.29 21.80 0.32
N HIS A 260 -29.13 22.06 1.62
CA HIS A 260 -28.91 21.00 2.61
C HIS A 260 -30.19 20.27 3.01
N SER A 261 -30.15 18.94 3.03
CA SER A 261 -31.28 18.11 3.49
C SER A 261 -31.48 18.10 5.03
N ARG A 262 -30.41 18.37 5.78
CA ARG A 262 -30.32 18.28 7.25
C ARG A 262 -29.72 19.56 7.81
N ILE A 263 -30.48 20.28 8.62
CA ILE A 263 -30.06 21.59 9.14
C ILE A 263 -29.95 21.53 10.66
N PRO A 264 -28.77 21.76 11.23
CA PRO A 264 -28.57 21.81 12.68
C PRO A 264 -29.39 22.94 13.31
N VAL A 265 -30.00 22.64 14.45
CA VAL A 265 -30.76 23.59 15.27
C VAL A 265 -30.04 23.78 16.61
N TYR A 266 -29.77 25.03 16.96
CA TYR A 266 -29.09 25.42 18.19
C TYR A 266 -29.95 26.33 19.07
N HIS A 267 -29.61 26.43 20.35
CA HIS A 267 -30.26 27.36 21.28
C HIS A 267 -29.22 28.24 21.98
N GLY A 268 -29.42 29.55 21.89
CA GLY A 268 -28.47 30.56 22.38
C GLY A 268 -27.22 30.67 21.50
N SER A 269 -26.31 29.69 21.60
CA SER A 269 -25.02 29.67 20.89
C SER A 269 -25.00 28.59 19.80
N PRO A 270 -24.38 28.83 18.62
CA PRO A 270 -24.18 27.81 17.58
C PRO A 270 -23.45 26.56 18.05
N ARG A 271 -22.69 26.66 19.15
CA ARG A 271 -21.97 25.52 19.76
C ARG A 271 -22.85 24.63 20.65
N ASN A 272 -24.11 25.03 20.87
CA ASN A 272 -25.09 24.29 21.65
C ASN A 272 -26.16 23.70 20.71
N ILE A 273 -25.79 22.63 20.00
CA ILE A 273 -26.67 21.94 19.05
C ILE A 273 -27.65 21.04 19.81
N ILE A 274 -28.95 21.26 19.61
CA ILE A 274 -30.01 20.42 20.20
C ILE A 274 -30.29 19.21 19.31
N GLY A 275 -30.22 19.40 17.99
CA GLY A 275 -30.52 18.37 17.02
C GLY A 275 -30.54 18.91 15.60
N VAL A 276 -31.25 18.19 14.73
CA VAL A 276 -31.33 18.46 13.30
C VAL A 276 -32.78 18.58 12.87
N LEU A 277 -33.07 19.63 12.11
CA LEU A 277 -34.28 19.83 11.36
C LEU A 277 -34.12 19.16 9.99
N LEU A 278 -35.06 18.28 9.64
CA LEU A 278 -35.13 17.69 8.31
C LEU A 278 -35.92 18.62 7.40
N VAL A 279 -35.37 19.01 6.25
CA VAL A 279 -36.05 19.92 5.31
C VAL A 279 -37.40 19.36 4.85
N LYS A 280 -37.51 18.03 4.69
CA LYS A 280 -38.80 17.38 4.39
C LYS A 280 -39.91 17.63 5.43
N SER A 281 -39.55 17.92 6.69
CA SER A 281 -40.54 18.27 7.72
C SER A 281 -41.15 19.67 7.51
N LEU A 282 -40.52 20.51 6.67
CA LEU A 282 -41.06 21.81 6.29
C LEU A 282 -42.23 21.70 5.32
N LEU A 283 -42.46 20.53 4.68
CA LEU A 283 -43.60 20.32 3.79
C LEU A 283 -44.95 20.47 4.49
N THR A 284 -45.00 20.28 5.81
CA THR A 284 -46.23 20.45 6.62
C THR A 284 -46.36 21.85 7.20
N VAL A 285 -45.35 22.71 7.01
CA VAL A 285 -45.29 24.05 7.60
C VAL A 285 -45.75 25.08 6.58
N ARG A 286 -46.58 26.03 7.02
CA ARG A 286 -47.06 27.13 6.20
C ARG A 286 -46.29 28.42 6.51
N PRO A 287 -45.58 29.04 5.55
CA PRO A 287 -44.79 30.25 5.79
C PRO A 287 -45.65 31.42 6.28
N GLU A 288 -46.93 31.48 5.92
CA GLU A 288 -47.85 32.56 6.33
C GLU A 288 -48.12 32.56 7.84
N THR A 289 -47.95 31.41 8.50
CA THR A 289 -48.21 31.24 9.93
C THR A 289 -47.01 31.55 10.81
N ALA A 290 -45.83 31.79 10.21
CA ALA A 290 -44.57 32.08 10.90
C ALA A 290 -44.32 31.14 12.10
N THR A 291 -44.53 29.84 11.92
CA THR A 291 -44.36 28.85 12.99
C THR A 291 -42.93 28.89 13.53
N PRO A 292 -42.75 28.89 14.86
CA PRO A 292 -41.41 28.83 15.45
C PRO A 292 -40.75 27.47 15.15
N VAL A 293 -39.42 27.46 15.01
CA VAL A 293 -38.63 26.24 14.75
C VAL A 293 -38.85 25.20 15.87
N SER A 294 -39.06 25.65 17.10
CA SER A 294 -39.38 24.79 18.26
C SER A 294 -40.65 23.95 18.10
N ASN A 295 -41.61 24.37 17.28
CA ASN A 295 -42.86 23.63 17.02
C ASN A 295 -42.74 22.60 15.89
N VAL A 296 -41.55 22.46 15.27
CA VAL A 296 -41.29 21.47 14.21
C VAL A 296 -40.51 20.28 14.78
N SER A 297 -40.67 19.11 14.17
CA SER A 297 -39.97 17.89 14.59
C SER A 297 -38.45 18.05 14.46
N ILE A 298 -37.75 18.18 15.58
CA ILE A 298 -36.28 18.18 15.66
C ILE A 298 -35.81 16.78 16.05
N ARG A 299 -34.93 16.18 15.24
CA ARG A 299 -34.36 14.85 15.50
C ARG A 299 -33.02 15.01 16.23
N ARG A 300 -32.82 14.26 17.32
CA ARG A 300 -31.52 14.24 18.02
C ARG A 300 -30.46 13.57 17.16
N ILE A 301 -29.24 14.11 17.21
CA ILE A 301 -28.05 13.52 16.60
C ILE A 301 -27.10 13.00 17.68
N PRO A 302 -26.35 11.92 17.41
CA PRO A 302 -25.30 11.47 18.31
C PRO A 302 -24.16 12.49 18.39
N CYS A 303 -23.53 12.59 19.56
CA CYS A 303 -22.31 13.34 19.76
C CYS A 303 -21.12 12.38 19.74
N VAL A 304 -20.13 12.64 18.89
CA VAL A 304 -18.90 11.85 18.76
C VAL A 304 -17.69 12.68 19.21
N PRO A 305 -16.69 12.09 19.88
CA PRO A 305 -15.53 12.85 20.31
C PRO A 305 -14.61 13.18 19.12
N ALA A 306 -13.93 14.33 19.20
CA ALA A 306 -13.06 14.85 18.14
C ALA A 306 -11.90 13.91 17.72
N ASP A 307 -11.45 13.06 18.64
CA ASP A 307 -10.39 12.07 18.43
C ASP A 307 -10.89 10.69 17.98
N MET A 308 -12.20 10.52 17.76
CA MET A 308 -12.77 9.26 17.26
C MET A 308 -12.30 8.98 15.82
N PRO A 309 -11.77 7.78 15.51
CA PRO A 309 -11.42 7.41 14.14
C PRO A 309 -12.65 7.36 13.22
N LEU A 310 -12.47 7.73 11.95
CA LEU A 310 -13.57 7.72 10.97
C LEU A 310 -14.18 6.33 10.78
N TYR A 311 -13.40 5.26 10.95
CA TYR A 311 -13.90 3.89 10.86
C TYR A 311 -14.96 3.58 11.92
N ASP A 312 -14.77 4.10 13.14
CA ASP A 312 -15.73 3.89 14.22
C ASP A 312 -16.99 4.75 14.00
N ILE A 313 -16.82 5.95 13.44
CA ILE A 313 -17.95 6.83 13.04
C ILE A 313 -18.79 6.17 11.95
N LEU A 314 -18.14 5.55 10.95
CA LEU A 314 -18.83 4.77 9.92
C LEU A 314 -19.68 3.66 10.54
N ASN A 315 -19.14 2.93 11.52
CA ASN A 315 -19.88 1.90 12.25
C ASN A 315 -21.07 2.48 13.04
N GLU A 316 -20.93 3.66 13.65
CA GLU A 316 -22.04 4.35 14.32
C GLU A 316 -23.16 4.74 13.34
N PHE A 317 -22.80 5.23 12.15
CA PHE A 317 -23.79 5.56 11.11
C PHE A 317 -24.47 4.31 10.54
N GLN A 318 -23.76 3.19 10.39
CA GLN A 318 -24.33 1.91 9.94
C GLN A 318 -25.37 1.32 10.90
N LYS A 319 -25.32 1.67 12.19
CA LYS A 319 -26.37 1.28 13.17
C LYS A 319 -27.72 1.96 12.89
N GLY A 320 -27.78 2.94 11.98
CA GLY A 320 -29.02 3.55 11.48
C GLY A 320 -29.63 4.64 12.37
N SER A 321 -28.89 5.14 13.37
CA SER A 321 -29.39 6.16 14.31
C SER A 321 -29.52 7.54 13.65
N SER A 322 -28.50 7.95 12.88
CA SER A 322 -28.41 9.21 12.14
C SER A 322 -27.32 9.11 11.07
N HIS A 323 -27.39 9.93 10.02
CA HIS A 323 -26.29 10.10 9.03
C HIS A 323 -25.50 11.40 9.27
N MET A 324 -25.70 12.01 10.43
CA MET A 324 -25.06 13.25 10.87
C MET A 324 -24.81 13.15 12.37
N ALA A 325 -23.62 13.55 12.81
CA ALA A 325 -23.19 13.58 14.20
C ALA A 325 -22.56 14.93 14.54
N ALA A 326 -22.74 15.36 15.79
CA ALA A 326 -22.04 16.53 16.32
C ALA A 326 -20.67 16.09 16.87
N VAL A 327 -19.61 16.75 16.44
CA VAL A 327 -18.25 16.49 16.94
C VAL A 327 -18.00 17.36 18.16
N VAL A 328 -17.73 16.72 19.31
CA VAL A 328 -17.50 17.41 20.58
C VAL A 328 -16.04 17.33 21.00
N LYS A 329 -15.51 18.45 21.48
CA LYS A 329 -14.18 18.51 22.08
C LYS A 329 -14.33 18.70 23.59
N SER A 330 -13.88 17.72 24.35
CA SER A 330 -13.83 17.86 25.81
C SER A 330 -12.90 19.02 26.18
N LYS A 331 -13.39 19.98 26.97
CA LYS A 331 -12.57 21.04 27.58
C LYS A 331 -11.69 20.40 28.65
N GLY A 332 -10.55 19.85 28.22
CA GLY A 332 -9.68 19.08 29.09
C GLY A 332 -9.11 19.92 30.25
N THR A 333 -9.41 19.50 31.47
CA THR A 333 -8.33 19.30 32.45
C THR A 333 -7.78 17.91 32.19
N ARG A 334 -6.55 17.83 31.67
CA ARG A 334 -5.92 16.55 31.34
C ARG A 334 -5.69 15.72 32.61
N THR A 335 -6.50 14.69 32.81
CA THR A 335 -6.06 13.48 33.50
C THR A 335 -6.39 12.32 32.59
N ARG A 336 -5.35 11.71 32.01
CA ARG A 336 -5.50 10.49 31.21
C ARG A 336 -6.07 9.41 32.13
N PRO A 337 -7.22 8.77 31.84
CA PRO A 337 -7.52 7.50 32.46
C PRO A 337 -6.50 6.50 31.92
N LEU A 338 -5.75 5.90 32.83
CA LEU A 338 -4.92 4.73 32.52
C LEU A 338 -5.85 3.68 31.89
N PHE A 339 -5.55 3.26 30.66
CA PHE A 339 -6.05 2.01 30.14
C PHE A 339 -5.56 0.89 31.08
N VAL A 340 -6.43 0.42 31.97
CA VAL A 340 -6.25 -0.87 32.63
C VAL A 340 -6.90 -1.89 31.71
N GLU A 341 -6.06 -2.52 30.88
CA GLU A 341 -6.44 -3.78 30.24
C GLU A 341 -6.71 -4.81 31.34
N ALA A 342 -7.99 -5.15 31.52
CA ALA A 342 -8.38 -6.30 32.32
C ALA A 342 -8.00 -7.57 31.55
N ARG A 343 -6.84 -8.10 31.89
CA ARG A 343 -6.37 -9.43 31.50
C ARG A 343 -7.35 -10.48 32.02
N ASN A 344 -8.01 -11.18 31.09
CA ASN A 344 -8.84 -12.35 31.40
C ASN A 344 -7.93 -13.51 31.82
N GLU A 345 -7.83 -13.77 33.12
CA GLU A 345 -7.37 -15.06 33.63
C GLU A 345 -8.57 -15.86 34.12
N ASN A 346 -8.86 -16.94 33.39
CA ASN A 346 -9.79 -17.98 33.80
C ASN A 346 -9.29 -18.62 35.11
N SER A 347 -10.07 -18.49 36.18
CA SER A 347 -10.11 -19.52 37.22
C SER A 347 -11.53 -19.63 37.79
N ASN A 348 -12.08 -20.84 37.63
CA ASN A 348 -13.27 -21.32 38.33
C ASN A 348 -13.08 -21.22 39.84
N MET A 349 -14.06 -20.68 40.57
CA MET A 349 -14.65 -21.33 41.75
C MET A 349 -15.80 -20.51 42.35
N ASP A 350 -16.82 -21.24 42.79
CA ASP A 350 -18.11 -20.80 43.33
C ASP A 350 -18.03 -19.88 44.56
N SER A 351 -18.94 -18.91 44.65
CA SER A 351 -19.99 -18.86 45.70
C SER A 351 -20.58 -17.46 45.90
N SER A 352 -21.85 -17.33 45.53
CA SER A 352 -22.96 -16.82 46.36
C SER A 352 -22.98 -15.35 46.87
N LEU A 353 -24.13 -14.70 46.62
CA LEU A 353 -24.76 -13.57 47.36
C LEU A 353 -24.16 -12.18 47.01
N ILE A 354 -24.85 -11.13 46.55
CA ILE A 354 -26.26 -10.69 46.62
C ILE A 354 -26.55 -9.79 45.40
N ILE A 355 -27.71 -9.98 44.76
CA ILE A 355 -28.40 -9.01 43.90
C ILE A 355 -29.43 -8.27 44.79
N PRO A 356 -29.68 -6.98 44.56
CA PRO A 356 -31.04 -6.58 44.21
C PRO A 356 -31.00 -5.72 42.93
N LEU A 357 -31.48 -6.19 41.78
CA LEU A 357 -32.88 -6.27 41.34
C LEU A 357 -33.58 -4.91 41.34
N LEU A 358 -33.70 -4.37 40.13
CA LEU A 358 -34.91 -3.82 39.51
C LEU A 358 -34.66 -3.88 37.98
N SER A 359 -34.69 -5.06 37.36
CA SER A 359 -35.85 -5.68 36.71
C SER A 359 -36.70 -4.73 35.85
N ASN A 360 -36.39 -4.75 34.55
CA ASN A 360 -37.30 -5.07 33.43
C ASN A 360 -38.74 -4.57 33.46
N ARG A 361 -39.13 -3.89 32.37
CA ARG A 361 -40.23 -4.18 31.41
C ARG A 361 -40.61 -2.87 30.67
N VAL A 362 -41.07 -2.78 29.41
CA VAL A 362 -41.33 -3.66 28.25
C VAL A 362 -41.83 -2.72 27.12
N ASP A 363 -41.54 -3.07 25.86
CA ASP A 363 -42.24 -2.79 24.58
C ASP A 363 -42.51 -1.38 23.98
N LYS A 364 -42.21 -1.32 22.66
CA LYS A 364 -42.94 -0.77 21.49
C LYS A 364 -43.25 0.74 21.31
N THR A 365 -42.71 1.23 20.18
CA THR A 365 -43.30 2.09 19.10
C THR A 365 -44.26 3.25 19.40
N ASP A 366 -43.99 4.32 18.65
CA ASP A 366 -44.85 5.43 18.18
C ASP A 366 -44.98 6.71 19.03
N SER A 367 -44.59 7.81 18.37
CA SER A 367 -44.98 9.21 18.56
C SER A 367 -45.22 9.70 19.99
N VAL A 368 -44.25 10.42 20.55
CA VAL A 368 -44.46 11.24 21.75
C VAL A 368 -44.27 12.70 21.39
N ALA A 369 -45.40 13.42 21.33
CA ALA A 369 -45.43 14.86 21.49
C ALA A 369 -44.99 15.19 22.92
N ILE A 370 -44.07 16.14 23.07
CA ILE A 370 -43.57 16.56 24.39
C ILE A 370 -44.40 17.77 24.85
N ASP A 371 -45.27 17.53 25.83
CA ASP A 371 -45.85 18.58 26.67
C ASP A 371 -44.77 19.12 27.64
N ILE A 372 -44.66 20.44 27.68
CA ILE A 372 -43.70 21.19 28.50
C ILE A 372 -44.30 21.40 29.90
N TYR A 373 -43.63 20.90 30.94
CA TYR A 373 -43.72 21.44 32.31
C TYR A 373 -42.38 22.07 32.71
N PRO A 374 -42.36 23.26 33.31
CA PRO A 374 -41.13 23.97 33.64
C PRO A 374 -40.75 23.70 35.10
N ASP A 375 -39.93 22.69 35.36
CA ASP A 375 -39.04 22.71 36.54
C ASP A 375 -37.96 21.63 36.43
N SER A 376 -36.81 22.02 35.89
CA SER A 376 -35.53 21.44 36.24
C SER A 376 -34.46 22.35 35.65
N THR A 377 -33.86 23.15 36.53
CA THR A 377 -32.56 23.78 36.33
C THR A 377 -31.61 22.85 35.57
N PRO A 378 -30.86 23.35 34.57
CA PRO A 378 -29.97 22.50 33.79
C PRO A 378 -28.94 21.91 34.75
N SER A 379 -28.98 20.58 34.94
CA SER A 379 -27.80 19.86 35.36
C SER A 379 -26.72 20.19 34.35
N GLU A 380 -25.69 20.91 34.76
CA GLU A 380 -24.45 21.06 34.00
C GLU A 380 -23.90 19.65 33.79
N SER A 381 -24.32 19.02 32.70
CA SER A 381 -23.67 17.87 32.12
C SER A 381 -22.27 18.31 31.73
N GLU A 382 -21.29 17.41 31.92
CA GLU A 382 -19.90 17.61 31.48
C GLU A 382 -19.86 17.64 29.93
N ASP A 383 -20.47 18.66 29.33
CA ASP A 383 -20.73 18.74 27.91
C ASP A 383 -19.50 19.32 27.22
N GLY A 384 -18.82 18.46 26.47
CA GLY A 384 -17.85 18.89 25.48
C GLY A 384 -18.48 19.93 24.54
N GLU A 385 -17.69 20.95 24.19
CA GLU A 385 -18.15 21.99 23.28
C GLU A 385 -18.21 21.42 21.85
N VAL A 386 -19.33 21.64 21.14
CA VAL A 386 -19.44 21.23 19.73
C VAL A 386 -18.48 22.07 18.90
N VAL A 387 -17.54 21.41 18.24
CA VAL A 387 -16.52 22.02 17.38
C VAL A 387 -16.85 21.91 15.90
N GLY A 388 -17.69 20.94 15.52
CA GLY A 388 -18.08 20.74 14.14
C GLY A 388 -19.15 19.69 13.98
N ILE A 389 -19.48 19.39 12.73
CA ILE A 389 -20.46 18.38 12.35
C ILE A 389 -19.78 17.46 11.34
N ILE A 390 -20.05 16.16 11.46
CA ILE A 390 -19.61 15.16 10.51
C ILE A 390 -20.81 14.38 10.00
N THR A 391 -20.80 14.08 8.71
CA THR A 391 -21.84 13.36 8.01
C THR A 391 -21.30 12.04 7.45
N LEU A 392 -22.22 11.16 7.07
CA LEU A 392 -21.85 9.91 6.39
C LEU A 392 -21.16 10.19 5.04
N GLU A 393 -21.50 11.31 4.40
CA GLU A 393 -20.90 11.76 3.14
C GLU A 393 -19.42 12.10 3.33
N ASP A 394 -19.06 12.92 4.32
CA ASP A 394 -17.67 13.27 4.62
C ASP A 394 -16.80 12.01 4.84
N VAL A 395 -17.37 10.99 5.50
CA VAL A 395 -16.68 9.70 5.72
C VAL A 395 -16.51 8.91 4.42
N PHE A 396 -17.48 8.96 3.51
CA PHE A 396 -17.37 8.32 2.20
C PHE A 396 -16.43 9.07 1.25
N GLU A 397 -16.40 10.39 1.29
CA GLU A 397 -15.41 11.19 0.55
C GLU A 397 -14.00 10.81 0.97
N GLU A 398 -13.79 10.59 2.28
CA GLU A 398 -12.52 10.10 2.80
C GLU A 398 -12.22 8.64 2.43
N LEU A 399 -13.23 7.81 2.21
CA LEU A 399 -13.02 6.44 1.72
C LEU A 399 -12.65 6.42 0.24
N LEU A 400 -13.34 7.24 -0.56
CA LEU A 400 -13.17 7.33 -2.01
C LEU A 400 -12.00 8.24 -2.40
N GLN A 401 -11.48 9.05 -1.47
CA GLN A 401 -10.50 10.11 -1.71
C GLN A 401 -10.93 11.08 -2.82
N GLU A 402 -12.24 11.21 -3.02
CA GLU A 402 -12.88 12.09 -3.98
C GLU A 402 -14.05 12.81 -3.32
N GLU A 403 -14.26 14.07 -3.70
CA GLU A 403 -15.45 14.84 -3.32
C GLU A 403 -16.68 14.29 -4.04
N ILE A 404 -17.75 14.06 -3.27
CA ILE A 404 -19.03 13.60 -3.81
C ILE A 404 -19.79 14.85 -4.26
N VAL A 405 -20.24 14.82 -5.51
CA VAL A 405 -20.97 15.93 -6.10
C VAL A 405 -22.46 15.75 -5.85
N ASP A 406 -23.12 16.72 -5.22
CA ASP A 406 -24.57 16.73 -5.07
C ASP A 406 -25.26 17.42 -6.25
N GLU A 407 -26.54 17.13 -6.47
CA GLU A 407 -27.35 17.67 -7.57
C GLU A 407 -27.47 19.21 -7.52
N THR A 408 -27.29 19.80 -6.33
CA THR A 408 -27.34 21.26 -6.13
C THR A 408 -26.01 21.98 -6.35
N ASP A 409 -24.91 21.26 -6.60
CA ASP A 409 -23.60 21.86 -6.81
C ASP A 409 -23.43 22.38 -8.25
N GLU A 410 -23.16 23.67 -8.41
CA GLU A 410 -22.97 24.30 -9.72
C GLU A 410 -21.47 24.31 -10.13
N PHE A 411 -21.12 23.67 -11.25
CA PHE A 411 -19.73 23.58 -11.75
C PHE A 411 -19.47 24.45 -12.97
N VAL A 412 -18.29 25.08 -13.02
CA VAL A 412 -17.77 25.75 -14.24
C VAL A 412 -17.17 24.74 -15.23
N ASN A 413 -16.69 23.60 -14.75
CA ASN A 413 -16.08 22.57 -15.58
C ASN A 413 -16.17 21.18 -14.95
N VAL A 414 -17.00 20.29 -15.53
CA VAL A 414 -17.26 18.93 -15.02
C VAL A 414 -15.96 18.10 -14.91
N HIS A 415 -15.00 18.32 -15.80
CA HIS A 415 -13.74 17.57 -15.83
C HIS A 415 -12.67 18.10 -14.86
N LYS A 416 -12.87 19.31 -14.29
CA LYS A 416 -11.96 19.91 -13.30
C LYS A 416 -12.60 20.10 -11.92
N ARG A 417 -13.87 19.70 -11.76
CA ARG A 417 -14.69 19.78 -10.53
C ARG A 417 -14.47 21.07 -9.72
N ILE A 418 -14.38 22.23 -10.39
CA ILE A 418 -14.22 23.54 -9.73
C ILE A 418 -15.60 24.04 -9.29
N ARG A 419 -15.80 24.15 -7.97
CA ARG A 419 -17.04 24.62 -7.33
C ARG A 419 -17.22 26.13 -7.50
N VAL A 420 -18.43 26.57 -7.85
CA VAL A 420 -18.90 27.94 -7.60
C VAL A 420 -19.77 27.87 -6.36
N MET A 421 -19.39 28.55 -5.28
CA MET A 421 -20.35 28.78 -4.20
C MET A 421 -21.51 29.57 -4.78
N ALA A 422 -22.73 29.05 -4.69
CA ALA A 422 -23.94 29.77 -5.04
C ALA A 422 -24.05 31.03 -4.16
N ALA A 423 -23.41 32.11 -4.58
CA ALA A 423 -23.62 33.42 -4.02
C ALA A 423 -25.03 33.83 -4.44
N ALA A 424 -25.96 33.82 -3.49
CA ALA A 424 -27.24 34.48 -3.65
C ALA A 424 -27.01 35.96 -4.02
N SER A 425 -27.14 36.25 -5.32
CA SER A 425 -27.35 37.52 -6.02
C SER A 425 -26.88 38.82 -5.35
N LEU A 426 -25.86 39.47 -5.93
CA LEU A 426 -25.78 40.94 -5.95
C LEU A 426 -25.86 41.44 -7.39
N VAL A 427 -27.08 41.76 -7.81
CA VAL A 427 -27.35 42.60 -8.99
C VAL A 427 -26.97 44.05 -8.64
N GLN A 428 -25.81 44.52 -9.11
CA GLN A 428 -25.56 45.94 -9.37
C GLN A 428 -24.66 46.11 -10.61
N SER A 429 -25.19 46.81 -11.62
CA SER A 429 -24.52 47.24 -12.86
C SER A 429 -23.57 48.44 -12.62
N PRO A 430 -22.70 48.80 -13.59
CA PRO A 430 -21.26 49.00 -13.33
C PRO A 430 -20.85 50.46 -13.10
N SER A 431 -19.75 50.66 -12.37
CA SER A 431 -19.04 51.94 -12.30
C SER A 431 -17.59 51.78 -12.72
N PHE A 432 -17.26 52.40 -13.86
CA PHE A 432 -15.91 52.58 -14.38
C PHE A 432 -14.93 53.12 -13.32
N ARG A 433 -13.79 52.43 -13.14
CA ARG A 433 -12.52 53.10 -12.80
C ARG A 433 -11.32 52.29 -13.32
N ARG A 434 -10.63 52.88 -14.30
CA ARG A 434 -9.28 52.51 -14.77
C ARG A 434 -8.25 52.74 -13.67
N ILE A 435 -7.19 51.92 -13.68
CA ILE A 435 -5.74 52.17 -13.48
C ILE A 435 -5.11 50.76 -13.37
N ALA A 436 -4.53 50.18 -14.43
CA ALA A 436 -3.20 50.35 -15.02
C ALA A 436 -2.11 49.41 -14.45
N MET A 437 -1.51 48.65 -15.38
CA MET A 437 -0.16 48.06 -15.42
C MET A 437 0.19 46.86 -14.52
N GLN A 438 0.36 45.69 -15.15
CA GLN A 438 1.69 45.07 -15.27
C GLN A 438 1.81 44.25 -16.57
N LYS A 439 2.86 44.54 -17.35
CA LYS A 439 3.24 43.87 -18.61
C LYS A 439 3.96 42.56 -18.30
N GLY A 440 3.64 41.51 -19.05
CA GLY A 440 4.41 40.26 -19.12
C GLY A 440 4.05 39.45 -20.36
N VAL A 441 4.72 39.76 -21.47
CA VAL A 441 5.03 38.94 -22.66
C VAL A 441 4.10 37.76 -22.99
N VAL A 442 3.31 37.91 -24.06
CA VAL A 442 2.73 36.77 -24.82
C VAL A 442 3.45 36.71 -26.17
N THR A 443 4.25 35.66 -26.35
CA THR A 443 4.80 35.27 -27.63
C THR A 443 3.72 34.51 -28.40
N GLN A 444 3.24 35.10 -29.49
CA GLN A 444 2.42 34.42 -30.49
C GLN A 444 3.24 33.28 -31.09
N THR A 445 2.84 32.02 -30.87
CA THR A 445 3.24 30.90 -31.72
C THR A 445 1.98 30.20 -32.18
N GLN A 446 1.77 30.30 -33.48
CA GLN A 446 0.67 29.79 -34.27
C GLN A 446 0.95 28.32 -34.51
N PHE A 447 0.27 27.42 -33.80
CA PHE A 447 0.36 25.99 -34.03
C PHE A 447 -0.62 25.60 -35.14
N HIS A 448 -0.06 25.04 -36.22
CA HIS A 448 -0.76 24.56 -37.40
C HIS A 448 -1.33 23.16 -37.09
N VAL A 449 -2.62 22.96 -37.35
CA VAL A 449 -3.38 21.75 -36.99
C VAL A 449 -2.98 20.55 -37.87
N ASP A 450 -2.21 20.77 -38.93
CA ASP A 450 -1.84 19.75 -39.91
C ASP A 450 -0.65 18.84 -39.46
N ASP A 451 0.22 19.32 -38.56
CA ASP A 451 1.39 18.54 -38.08
C ASP A 451 1.02 17.51 -36.98
N LEU A 452 -0.12 17.70 -36.30
CA LEU A 452 -0.56 16.78 -35.24
C LEU A 452 -1.24 15.52 -35.81
N LEU A 453 -1.83 15.63 -37.01
CA LEU A 453 -2.54 14.51 -37.64
C LEU A 453 -1.58 13.53 -38.31
N LEU A 454 -0.45 14.02 -38.83
CA LEU A 454 0.61 13.19 -39.43
C LEU A 454 1.38 12.39 -38.36
N SER A 455 1.62 12.99 -37.18
CA SER A 455 2.31 12.35 -36.05
C SER A 455 1.46 11.28 -35.36
N VAL A 456 0.14 11.44 -35.32
CA VAL A 456 -0.79 10.42 -34.80
C VAL A 456 -0.96 9.23 -35.77
N LEU A 457 -0.86 9.46 -37.08
CA LEU A 457 -0.91 8.39 -38.09
C LEU A 457 0.41 7.59 -38.19
N GLU A 458 1.57 8.21 -37.99
CA GLU A 458 2.85 7.48 -37.91
C GLU A 458 2.98 6.65 -36.62
N ALA A 459 2.40 7.10 -35.49
CA ALA A 459 2.45 6.38 -34.23
C ALA A 459 1.65 5.05 -34.26
N HIS A 460 0.55 4.99 -35.02
CA HIS A 460 -0.31 3.79 -35.06
C HIS A 460 0.14 2.72 -36.09
N CYS A 461 1.07 3.04 -36.99
CA CYS A 461 1.63 2.08 -37.94
C CYS A 461 2.83 1.28 -37.39
N PHE A 462 3.39 1.65 -36.22
CA PHE A 462 4.61 1.03 -35.68
C PHE A 462 4.34 -0.18 -34.76
N GLU A 463 3.08 -0.44 -34.37
CA GLU A 463 2.71 -1.47 -33.37
C GLU A 463 2.32 -2.85 -33.94
N LEU A 464 2.68 -3.15 -35.19
CA LEU A 464 2.42 -4.47 -35.78
C LEU A 464 3.71 -5.11 -36.31
N GLN A 465 4.48 -5.72 -35.40
CA GLN A 465 5.42 -6.81 -35.73
C GLN A 465 5.01 -8.09 -34.97
N PRO A 466 4.96 -9.25 -35.63
CA PRO A 466 4.38 -10.46 -35.04
C PRO A 466 5.39 -11.21 -34.15
N TYR A 467 4.85 -11.80 -33.08
CA TYR A 467 5.49 -12.81 -32.24
C TYR A 467 5.46 -14.15 -32.97
N GLU A 468 6.62 -14.74 -33.22
CA GLU A 468 6.78 -16.04 -33.88
C GLU A 468 6.65 -17.16 -32.82
N ASN A 469 5.55 -17.92 -32.86
CA ASN A 469 5.50 -19.26 -32.26
C ASN A 469 4.43 -20.16 -32.91
N ASP A 470 4.78 -21.44 -33.01
CA ASP A 470 4.27 -22.46 -33.92
C ASP A 470 2.76 -22.81 -33.84
N GLY A 471 2.16 -23.02 -35.02
CA GLY A 471 1.21 -24.12 -35.27
C GLY A 471 -0.28 -23.79 -35.50
N ALA A 472 -0.67 -23.30 -36.68
CA ALA A 472 -2.01 -23.49 -37.32
C ALA A 472 -2.05 -22.92 -38.77
N PRO A 473 -2.92 -23.42 -39.69
CA PRO A 473 -2.80 -23.19 -41.15
C PRO A 473 -3.48 -21.89 -41.65
N PRO A 474 -3.22 -21.45 -42.91
CA PRO A 474 -3.45 -20.08 -43.34
C PRO A 474 -4.82 -19.87 -44.01
N HIS A 475 -5.57 -18.84 -43.59
CA HIS A 475 -6.60 -18.20 -44.41
C HIS A 475 -6.67 -16.70 -44.06
N ASP A 476 -6.85 -15.88 -45.10
CA ASP A 476 -7.16 -14.44 -45.13
C ASP A 476 -6.04 -13.40 -44.96
N VAL A 477 -5.24 -13.26 -46.02
CA VAL A 477 -4.48 -12.05 -46.35
C VAL A 477 -5.30 -11.22 -47.36
N GLU A 478 -6.26 -10.41 -46.89
CA GLU A 478 -6.95 -9.46 -47.80
C GLU A 478 -7.54 -8.18 -47.14
N ALA A 479 -7.26 -7.88 -45.87
CA ALA A 479 -7.88 -6.72 -45.18
C ALA A 479 -7.10 -5.39 -45.27
N ARG A 480 -5.86 -5.37 -45.76
CA ARG A 480 -5.04 -4.14 -45.88
C ARG A 480 -5.48 -3.14 -46.97
N PRO A 481 -5.94 -3.54 -48.16
CA PRO A 481 -6.33 -2.56 -49.19
C PRO A 481 -7.66 -1.85 -48.88
N LEU A 482 -8.55 -2.44 -48.06
CA LEU A 482 -9.86 -1.85 -47.72
C LEU A 482 -9.78 -0.66 -46.75
N LEU A 483 -8.86 -0.68 -45.78
CA LEU A 483 -8.68 0.42 -44.83
C LEU A 483 -8.08 1.68 -45.47
N LEU A 484 -7.24 1.50 -46.49
CA LEU A 484 -6.63 2.62 -47.23
C LEU A 484 -7.65 3.32 -48.16
N GLU A 485 -8.60 2.57 -48.71
CA GLU A 485 -9.69 3.10 -49.55
C GLU A 485 -10.68 3.92 -48.69
N VAL A 486 -11.01 3.45 -47.48
CA VAL A 486 -11.90 4.16 -46.54
C VAL A 486 -11.25 5.47 -46.05
N ALA A 487 -9.95 5.47 -45.78
CA ALA A 487 -9.22 6.67 -45.37
C ALA A 487 -9.16 7.74 -46.48
N ARG A 488 -9.03 7.34 -47.76
CA ARG A 488 -9.08 8.27 -48.90
C ARG A 488 -10.47 8.84 -49.17
N THR A 489 -11.53 8.12 -48.79
CA THR A 489 -12.91 8.53 -49.05
C THR A 489 -13.42 9.55 -48.03
N LEU A 490 -12.83 9.61 -46.83
CA LEU A 490 -13.27 10.49 -45.74
C LEU A 490 -12.53 11.85 -45.68
N LEU A 491 -11.39 11.97 -46.35
CA LEU A 491 -10.58 13.20 -46.41
C LEU A 491 -11.27 14.44 -47.04
N PRO A 492 -12.22 14.33 -47.99
CA PRO A 492 -12.93 15.50 -48.53
C PRO A 492 -14.06 16.02 -47.62
N TYR A 493 -14.45 15.30 -46.57
CA TYR A 493 -15.60 15.68 -45.72
C TYR A 493 -15.22 16.56 -44.52
N THR A 494 -13.92 16.70 -44.22
CA THR A 494 -13.43 17.54 -43.10
C THR A 494 -13.36 19.03 -43.43
N GLU A 495 -13.43 19.44 -44.70
CA GLU A 495 -13.50 20.87 -45.08
C GLU A 495 -14.90 21.49 -44.88
N LEU A 496 -15.96 20.70 -44.65
CA LEU A 496 -17.35 21.19 -44.53
C LEU A 496 -17.80 21.51 -43.09
N LEU A 497 -16.98 21.26 -42.07
CA LEU A 497 -17.30 21.49 -40.66
C LEU A 497 -16.54 22.67 -40.01
N SER A 498 -15.81 23.48 -40.80
CA SER A 498 -15.10 24.68 -40.29
C SER A 498 -15.49 26.01 -40.99
N SER A 499 -16.70 26.09 -41.55
CA SER A 499 -17.31 27.38 -41.96
C SER A 499 -18.54 27.71 -41.12
#